data_AF-A0A0D0D9N6-F1
#
_entry.id   AF-A0A0D0D9N6-F1
#
_cell.length_a   1.000
_cell.length_b   1.000
_cell.length_c   1.000
_cell.angle_alpha   90.00
_cell.angle_beta   90.00
_cell.angle_gamma   90.00
#
_symmetry.space_group_name_H-M   'P 1'
#
loop_
_entity.id
_entity.type
_entity.pdbx_description
1 polymer ?
#
loop_
_entity_poly.entity_id
_entity_poly.type
_entity_poly.pdbx_seq_one_letter_code
_entity_poly.pdbx_strand_id
1 'polypeptide(L)' 'VHWLGSKALKDHWEEEVELIRSEANWTRNFFEFKACFWENKEESSGNASDDQGQACYAARQSIIYGRLRDHCYKAFKEE' A
#
# COMPACT_ATOMS: atom_id res chain seq x y z
N VAL A 1 -27.79 -27.47 22.36
CA VAL A 1 -27.25 -26.10 22.49
C VAL A 1 -25.81 -26.11 22.01
N HIS A 2 -25.55 -25.61 20.79
CA HIS A 2 -24.25 -25.67 20.10
C HIS A 2 -23.43 -24.38 20.26
N TRP A 3 -23.44 -23.80 21.47
CA TRP A 3 -22.89 -22.46 21.75
C TRP A 3 -21.38 -22.36 21.50
N LEU A 4 -20.63 -23.45 21.72
CA LEU A 4 -19.19 -23.51 21.44
C LEU A 4 -18.88 -23.36 19.95
N GLY A 5 -19.68 -23.97 19.07
CA GLY A 5 -19.49 -23.84 17.62
C GLY A 5 -19.81 -22.43 17.12
N SER A 6 -20.91 -21.85 17.62
CA SER A 6 -21.25 -20.45 17.29
C SER A 6 -20.22 -19.45 17.81
N LYS A 7 -19.62 -19.72 18.99
CA LYS A 7 -18.53 -18.89 19.54
C LYS A 7 -17.27 -18.98 18.68
N ALA A 8 -16.82 -20.20 18.34
CA ALA A 8 -15.63 -20.38 17.51
C ALA A 8 -15.75 -19.72 16.13
N LEU A 9 -16.94 -19.77 15.51
CA LEU A 9 -17.20 -19.05 14.25
C LEU A 9 -17.10 -17.54 14.43
N LYS A 10 -17.67 -17.00 15.52
CA LYS A 10 -17.57 -15.57 15.80
C LYS A 10 -16.12 -15.14 16.00
N ASP A 11 -15.37 -15.87 16.83
CA ASP A 11 -13.98 -15.57 17.13
C ASP A 11 -13.14 -15.58 15.83
N HIS A 12 -13.35 -16.57 14.95
CA HIS A 12 -12.68 -16.63 13.64
C HIS A 12 -13.02 -15.44 12.73
N TRP A 13 -14.29 -15.04 12.68
CA TRP A 13 -14.69 -13.86 11.89
C TRP A 13 -14.04 -12.58 12.41
N GLU A 14 -13.93 -12.42 13.72
CA GLU A 14 -13.26 -11.26 14.32
C GLU A 14 -11.76 -11.23 13.97
N GLU A 15 -11.09 -12.38 14.03
CA GLU A 15 -9.69 -12.54 13.63
C GLU A 15 -9.47 -12.23 12.14
N GLU A 16 -10.32 -12.73 11.25
CA GLU A 16 -10.21 -12.47 9.81
C GLU A 16 -10.40 -10.97 9.48
N VAL A 17 -11.32 -10.29 10.17
CA VAL A 17 -11.53 -8.85 10.01
C VAL A 17 -10.28 -8.08 10.45
N GLU A 18 -9.67 -8.44 11.58
CA GLU A 18 -8.43 -7.82 12.05
C GLU A 18 -7.26 -8.07 11.09
N LEU A 19 -7.17 -9.28 10.53
CA LEU A 19 -6.16 -9.64 9.54
C LEU A 19 -6.29 -8.79 8.28
N ILE A 20 -7.50 -8.67 7.72
CA ILE A 20 -7.77 -7.87 6.51
C ILE A 20 -7.42 -6.40 6.75
N ARG A 21 -7.79 -5.83 7.91
CA ARG A 21 -7.44 -4.45 8.29
C ARG A 21 -5.93 -4.26 8.39
N SER A 22 -5.22 -5.25 8.96
CA SER A 22 -3.77 -5.23 9.10
C SER A 22 -3.07 -5.29 7.74
N GLU A 23 -3.52 -6.18 6.85
CA GLU A 23 -2.97 -6.34 5.51
C GLU A 23 -3.25 -5.12 4.61
N ALA A 24 -4.43 -4.51 4.74
CA ALA A 24 -4.78 -3.26 4.07
C ALA A 24 -3.84 -2.12 4.49
N ASN A 25 -3.59 -1.97 5.79
CA ASN A 25 -2.64 -0.99 6.31
C ASN A 25 -1.21 -1.26 5.83
N TRP A 26 -0.79 -2.52 5.84
CA TRP A 26 0.54 -2.90 5.38
C TRP A 26 0.73 -2.60 3.89
N THR A 27 -0.27 -2.92 3.06
CA THR A 27 -0.27 -2.66 1.61
C THR A 27 -0.21 -1.15 1.32
N ARG A 28 -0.98 -0.34 2.06
CA ARG A 28 -0.89 1.13 1.97
C ARG A 28 0.52 1.63 2.28
N ASN A 29 1.09 1.18 3.40
CA ASN A 29 2.43 1.60 3.83
C ASN A 29 3.50 1.16 2.83
N PHE A 30 3.34 -0.02 2.22
CA PHE A 30 4.22 -0.49 1.14
C PHE A 30 4.17 0.44 -0.08
N PHE A 31 2.98 0.84 -0.53
CA PHE A 31 2.85 1.76 -1.65
C PHE A 31 3.42 3.14 -1.35
N GLU A 32 3.21 3.65 -0.15
CA GLU A 32 3.83 4.91 0.30
C GLU A 32 5.35 4.82 0.29
N PHE A 33 5.92 3.76 0.88
CA PHE A 33 7.36 3.51 0.85
C PHE A 33 7.89 3.45 -0.58
N LYS A 34 7.19 2.76 -1.48
CA LYS A 34 7.59 2.67 -2.90
C LYS A 34 7.52 4.01 -3.61
N ALA A 35 6.52 4.84 -3.32
CA ALA A 35 6.42 6.18 -3.90
C ALA A 35 7.63 7.04 -3.49
N CYS A 36 7.90 7.14 -2.19
CA CYS A 36 9.06 7.88 -1.67
C CYS A 36 10.40 7.33 -2.16
N PHE A 37 10.52 6.00 -2.28
CA PHE A 37 11.73 5.37 -2.84
C PHE A 37 12.02 5.87 -4.27
N TRP A 38 10.99 5.99 -5.11
CA TRP A 38 11.15 6.46 -6.48
C TRP A 38 11.37 7.97 -6.56
N GLU A 39 10.75 8.78 -5.70
CA GLU A 39 11.02 10.23 -5.58
C GLU A 39 12.50 10.49 -5.23
N ASN A 40 13.02 9.81 -4.21
CA ASN A 40 14.42 9.95 -3.82
C ASN A 40 15.38 9.50 -4.93
N LYS A 41 14.96 8.54 -5.76
CA LYS A 41 15.75 8.05 -6.89
C LYS A 41 15.73 9.01 -8.09
N GLU A 42 14.64 9.75 -8.29
CA GLU A 42 14.57 10.85 -9.25
C GLU A 42 15.55 11.97 -8.83
N GLU A 43 15.51 12.41 -7.57
CA GLU A 43 16.38 13.47 -7.05
C GLU A 43 17.87 13.12 -7.15
N SER A 44 18.19 11.82 -7.08
CA SER A 44 19.57 11.31 -7.17
C SER A 44 20.08 11.12 -8.61
N SER A 45 19.22 11.20 -9.62
CA SER A 45 19.63 11.05 -11.03
C SER A 45 20.23 12.35 -11.57
N GLY A 46 21.45 12.28 -12.11
CA GLY A 46 22.20 13.46 -12.55
C GLY A 46 21.66 14.09 -13.84
N ASN A 47 22.30 15.17 -14.30
CA ASN A 47 21.90 15.91 -15.51
C ASN A 47 22.36 15.25 -16.83
N ALA A 48 22.85 14.01 -16.81
CA ALA A 48 23.26 13.34 -18.04
C ALA A 48 22.04 12.93 -18.88
N SER A 49 22.20 12.89 -20.20
CA SER A 49 21.12 12.51 -21.13
C SER A 49 20.52 11.11 -20.84
N ASP A 50 21.33 10.18 -20.33
CA ASP A 50 20.88 8.82 -19.98
C ASP A 50 20.16 8.79 -18.61
N ASP A 51 20.56 9.69 -17.70
CA ASP A 51 19.94 9.89 -16.39
C ASP A 51 18.55 10.53 -16.52
N GLN A 52 18.31 11.34 -17.56
CA GLN A 52 17.00 11.95 -17.83
C GLN A 52 15.90 10.90 -18.07
N GLY A 53 16.21 9.81 -18.78
CA GLY A 53 15.27 8.71 -19.01
C GLY A 53 14.93 7.98 -17.71
N GLN A 54 15.94 7.78 -16.86
CA GLN A 54 15.77 7.16 -15.54
C GLN A 54 14.97 8.05 -14.59
N ALA A 55 15.23 9.36 -14.59
CA ALA A 55 14.49 10.37 -13.83
C ALA A 55 13.00 10.35 -14.20
N CYS A 56 12.70 10.39 -15.51
CA CYS A 56 11.32 10.37 -16.01
C CYS A 56 10.59 9.06 -15.63
N TYR A 57 11.28 7.92 -15.72
CA TYR A 57 10.73 6.65 -15.27
C TYR A 57 10.48 6.64 -13.75
N ALA A 58 11.43 7.11 -12.94
CA ALA A 58 11.29 7.19 -11.49
C ALA A 58 10.12 8.10 -11.08
N ALA A 59 10.02 9.29 -11.67
CA ALA A 59 8.90 10.21 -11.47
C ALA A 59 7.55 9.54 -11.80
N ARG A 60 7.46 8.83 -12.94
CA ARG A 60 6.26 8.08 -13.31
C ARG A 60 5.94 7.00 -12.28
N GLN A 61 6.94 6.27 -11.79
CA GLN A 61 6.73 5.22 -10.79
C GLN A 61 6.24 5.82 -9.47
N SER A 62 6.80 6.93 -8.99
CA SER A 62 6.30 7.61 -7.79
C SER A 62 4.81 7.90 -7.91
N ILE A 63 4.38 8.52 -9.02
CA ILE A 63 2.98 8.88 -9.24
C ILE A 63 2.06 7.64 -9.24
N ILE A 64 2.48 6.54 -9.86
CA ILE A 64 1.69 5.29 -9.88
C ILE A 64 1.53 4.75 -8.46
N TYR A 65 2.61 4.64 -7.69
CA TYR A 65 2.55 4.15 -6.32
C TYR A 65 1.76 5.09 -5.39
N GLY A 66 1.87 6.40 -5.57
CA GLY A 66 1.04 7.39 -4.87
C GLY A 66 -0.45 7.20 -5.16
N ARG A 67 -0.82 6.97 -6.42
CA ARG A 67 -2.23 6.65 -6.78
C ARG A 67 -2.70 5.34 -6.16
N LEU A 68 -1.88 4.30 -6.17
CA LEU A 68 -2.21 3.01 -5.54
C LEU A 68 -2.43 3.16 -4.03
N ARG A 69 -1.56 3.91 -3.34
CA ARG A 69 -1.73 4.27 -1.92
C ARG A 69 -3.08 4.96 -1.68
N ASP A 70 -3.41 5.97 -2.48
CA ASP A 70 -4.65 6.74 -2.33
C ASP A 70 -5.89 5.88 -2.61
N HIS A 71 -5.82 4.99 -3.59
CA HIS A 71 -6.88 4.02 -3.88
C HIS A 71 -7.07 3.04 -2.70
N CYS A 72 -6.00 2.49 -2.14
CA CYS A 72 -6.08 1.65 -0.94
C CYS A 72 -6.66 2.41 0.25
N TYR A 73 -6.21 3.64 0.48
CA TYR A 73 -6.77 4.47 1.55
C TYR A 73 -8.27 4.67 1.39
N LYS A 74 -8.76 4.96 0.17
CA LYS A 74 -10.19 5.11 -0.09
C LYS A 74 -10.97 3.80 0.04
N ALA A 75 -10.41 2.68 -0.42
CA ALA A 75 -11.08 1.38 -0.39
C ALA A 75 -11.24 0.82 1.04
N PHE A 76 -10.32 1.16 1.95
CA PHE A 76 -10.30 0.65 3.31
C PHE A 76 -10.61 1.72 4.38
N LYS A 77 -11.03 2.92 3.98
CA LYS A 77 -11.57 3.90 4.92
C LYS A 77 -12.99 3.47 5.25
N GLU A 78 -13.15 2.92 6.46
CA GLU A 78 -14.44 2.60 7.05
C GLU A 78 -15.31 3.88 7.10
N GLU A 79 -16.54 3.80 6.58
CA GLU A 79 -17.62 4.76 6.83
C GLU A 79 -18.05 4.74 8.30
#